data_AF-A0A8C0GQK6-F1
#
_entry.id   AF-A0A8C0GQK6-F1
#
_cell.length_a   1.000
_cell.length_b   1.000
_cell.length_c   1.000
_cell.angle_alpha   90.00
_cell.angle_beta   90.00
_cell.angle_gamma   90.00
#
_symmetry.space_group_name_H-M   'P 1'
#
loop_
_entity.id
_entity.type
_entity.pdbx_description
1 polymer ?
#
loop_
_entity_poly.entity_id
_entity_poly.type
_entity_poly.pdbx_seq_one_letter_code
_entity_poly.pdbx_strand_id
1 'polypeptide(L)'
;MALPDPVRRRLGSFSRTVFSDSNRTGPERRGSGGTLDNEIVSSLPLQMSLYFNLYFFPFWWVSSVVMLQLKYPVLPDYYKFILVTVIVLASLIEAIRLYLGYMGNLQEKVPELAGFWLLSLLLQLPIILFVLFNEGLKIQPLERAVHIIFALFLTFQIIAAFLALKRMVNQLAVRFSLNEFDQLNNHPTSDYLSWEKKRVQAPWRVGQNFEEPSPSNIDWESALRA
;
A
#
# COMPACT_ATOMS: atom_id res chain seq x y z
N MET A 1 42.51 -21.31 31.29
CA MET A 1 41.28 -21.96 31.82
C MET A 1 40.42 -22.35 30.62
N ALA A 2 40.32 -23.66 30.32
CA ALA A 2 39.53 -24.15 29.20
C ALA A 2 38.03 -24.11 29.57
N LEU A 3 37.20 -23.60 28.65
CA LEU A 3 35.75 -23.56 28.88
C LEU A 3 35.17 -24.98 28.96
N PRO A 4 34.16 -25.23 29.82
CA PRO A 4 33.50 -26.53 29.93
C PRO A 4 32.92 -27.01 28.59
N ASP A 5 33.10 -28.30 28.27
CA ASP A 5 32.65 -28.92 27.01
C ASP A 5 31.18 -28.69 26.62
N PRO A 6 30.21 -28.61 27.56
CA PRO A 6 28.82 -28.31 27.21
C PRO A 6 28.66 -26.92 26.60
N VAL A 7 29.45 -25.95 27.06
CA VAL A 7 29.42 -24.55 26.62
C VAL A 7 30.07 -24.42 25.25
N ARG A 8 31.17 -25.15 25.01
CA ARG A 8 31.84 -25.20 23.70
C ARG A 8 30.94 -25.80 22.63
N ARG A 9 30.18 -26.85 22.96
CA ARG A 9 29.21 -27.46 22.04
C ARG A 9 28.06 -26.51 21.70
N ARG A 10 27.54 -25.78 22.69
CA ARG A 10 26.45 -24.79 22.47
C ARG A 10 26.90 -23.56 21.68
N LEU A 11 28.10 -23.05 21.93
CA LEU A 11 28.67 -21.97 21.12
C LEU A 11 29.00 -22.44 19.70
N GLY A 12 29.47 -23.68 19.54
CA GLY A 12 29.71 -24.29 18.23
C GLY A 12 28.44 -24.47 17.40
N SER A 13 27.32 -24.87 18.03
CA SER A 13 26.03 -24.95 17.33
C SER A 13 25.50 -23.56 16.97
N PHE A 14 25.63 -22.58 17.86
CA PHE A 14 25.18 -21.21 17.60
C PHE A 14 26.01 -20.54 16.48
N SER A 15 27.32 -20.76 16.46
CA SER A 15 28.20 -20.25 15.40
C SER A 15 27.86 -20.87 14.04
N ARG A 16 27.54 -22.17 13.99
CA ARG A 16 27.10 -22.81 12.73
C ARG A 16 25.74 -22.31 12.27
N THR A 17 24.80 -22.05 13.17
CA THR A 17 23.48 -21.52 12.80
C THR A 17 23.54 -20.09 12.27
N VAL A 18 24.48 -19.26 12.74
CA VAL A 18 24.59 -17.85 12.32
C VAL A 18 25.47 -17.67 11.07
N PHE A 19 26.46 -18.55 10.84
CA PHE A 19 27.43 -18.38 9.74
C PHE A 19 27.34 -19.42 8.62
N SER A 20 26.49 -20.45 8.74
CA SER A 20 26.39 -21.52 7.74
C SER A 20 25.09 -21.42 6.94
N ASP A 21 24.90 -20.34 6.18
CA ASP A 21 23.87 -20.32 5.13
C ASP A 21 24.33 -19.61 3.85
N SER A 22 25.48 -20.02 3.34
CA SER A 22 25.96 -19.58 2.02
C SER A 22 26.70 -20.70 1.27
N ASN A 23 26.03 -21.83 1.07
CA ASN A 23 26.16 -22.74 -0.07
C ASN A 23 25.67 -24.14 0.32
N ARG A 24 24.52 -24.58 -0.22
CA ARG A 24 24.33 -25.91 -0.83
C ARG A 24 22.89 -26.13 -1.34
N THR A 25 22.79 -26.07 -2.66
CA THR A 25 21.94 -26.85 -3.59
C THR A 25 21.14 -28.04 -3.02
N GLY A 26 19.82 -28.03 -3.21
CA GLY A 26 18.89 -29.16 -3.03
C GLY A 26 17.42 -28.70 -2.97
N PRO A 27 16.45 -29.44 -3.52
CA PRO A 27 15.30 -28.90 -4.26
C PRO A 27 14.25 -28.17 -3.41
N GLU A 28 13.68 -27.13 -4.01
CA GLU A 28 12.62 -26.28 -3.46
C GLU A 28 11.40 -27.10 -3.00
N ARG A 29 11.20 -27.16 -1.68
CA ARG A 29 9.87 -27.16 -1.08
C ARG A 29 9.60 -25.75 -0.55
N ARG A 30 9.00 -24.89 -1.39
CA ARG A 30 8.41 -23.64 -0.94
C ARG A 30 7.04 -23.93 -0.35
N GLY A 31 6.99 -24.05 0.97
CA GLY A 31 5.76 -24.06 1.74
C GLY A 31 6.05 -23.55 3.14
N SER A 32 5.34 -22.49 3.53
CA SER A 32 5.41 -21.79 4.82
C SER A 32 6.64 -20.87 4.95
N GLY A 33 6.50 -19.54 4.97
CA GLY A 33 5.58 -18.79 5.83
C GLY A 33 6.30 -18.55 7.16
N GLY A 34 7.03 -17.44 7.27
CA GLY A 34 7.82 -17.13 8.48
C GLY A 34 8.99 -16.14 8.34
N THR A 35 9.12 -15.42 7.21
CA THR A 35 10.02 -14.25 7.08
C THR A 35 9.29 -13.08 6.37
N LEU A 36 7.99 -12.97 6.65
CA LEU A 36 7.20 -11.74 6.48
C LEU A 36 7.13 -11.00 7.83
N ASP A 37 8.18 -11.15 8.65
CA ASP A 37 8.23 -10.59 9.98
C ASP A 37 8.75 -9.15 9.90
N ASN A 38 7.79 -8.21 10.01
CA ASN A 38 7.93 -6.99 10.82
C ASN A 38 8.65 -5.74 10.28
N GLU A 39 8.99 -5.60 9.00
CA GLU A 39 9.74 -4.41 8.52
C GLU A 39 9.20 -3.71 7.26
N ILE A 40 7.92 -3.89 6.92
CA ILE A 40 7.23 -2.98 5.98
C ILE A 40 6.31 -2.03 6.76
N VAL A 41 6.69 -1.76 8.00
CA VAL A 41 6.04 -0.83 8.91
C VAL A 41 6.30 0.58 8.40
N SER A 42 5.39 1.11 7.58
CA SER A 42 5.35 2.51 7.14
C SER A 42 6.58 3.03 6.36
N SER A 43 6.34 3.92 5.40
CA SER A 43 7.44 4.64 4.76
C SER A 43 8.00 5.69 5.73
N LEU A 44 9.10 5.35 6.42
CA LEU A 44 9.85 6.22 7.33
C LEU A 44 10.13 7.63 6.76
N PRO A 45 10.58 7.81 5.50
CA PRO A 45 10.77 9.16 4.93
C PRO A 45 9.47 9.97 4.84
N LEU A 46 8.34 9.32 4.52
CA LEU A 46 7.04 10.00 4.46
C LEU A 46 6.59 10.40 5.86
N GLN A 47 6.77 9.54 6.88
CA GLN A 47 6.45 9.88 8.27
C GLN A 47 7.25 11.08 8.78
N MET A 48 8.57 11.07 8.53
CA MET A 48 9.43 12.17 8.94
C MET A 48 9.02 13.49 8.27
N SER A 49 8.70 13.46 6.98
CA SER A 49 8.23 14.65 6.27
C SER A 49 6.88 15.15 6.77
N LEU A 50 5.92 14.25 7.05
CA LEU A 50 4.62 14.60 7.63
C LEU A 50 4.78 15.22 9.02
N TYR A 51 5.69 14.69 9.84
CA TYR A 51 5.99 15.23 11.15
C TYR A 51 6.50 16.67 11.06
N PHE A 52 7.50 16.94 10.23
CA PHE A 52 7.99 18.32 10.04
C PHE A 52 6.91 19.25 9.46
N ASN A 53 6.10 18.74 8.54
CA ASN A 53 5.04 19.53 7.94
C ASN A 53 3.95 19.89 8.97
N LEU A 54 3.61 19.01 9.92
CA LEU A 54 2.67 19.29 11.01
C LEU A 54 3.08 20.49 11.86
N TYR A 55 4.38 20.62 12.20
CA TYR A 55 4.89 21.78 12.94
C TYR A 55 5.07 23.02 12.07
N PHE A 56 5.41 22.83 10.80
CA PHE A 56 5.56 23.93 9.84
C PHE A 56 4.20 24.56 9.48
N PHE A 57 3.13 23.79 9.46
CA PHE A 57 1.79 24.25 9.09
C PHE A 57 1.26 25.46 9.89
N PRO A 58 1.26 25.46 11.25
CA PRO A 58 0.82 26.62 12.01
C PRO A 58 1.70 27.85 11.75
N PHE A 59 3.01 27.65 11.55
CA PHE A 59 3.92 28.74 11.19
C PHE A 59 3.62 29.31 9.80
N TRP A 60 3.39 28.44 8.81
CA TRP A 60 2.97 28.82 7.47
C TRP A 60 1.67 29.62 7.51
N TRP A 61 0.67 29.14 8.27
CA TRP A 61 -0.64 29.79 8.41
C TRP A 61 -0.52 31.19 9.01
N VAL A 62 0.18 31.33 10.14
CA VAL A 62 0.41 32.64 10.78
C VAL A 62 1.13 33.58 9.83
N SER A 63 2.19 33.10 9.14
CA SER A 63 2.90 33.91 8.15
C SER A 63 1.97 34.37 7.02
N SER A 64 1.13 33.50 6.48
CA SER A 64 0.16 33.86 5.43
C SER A 64 -0.86 34.88 5.90
N VAL A 65 -1.37 34.77 7.13
CA VAL A 65 -2.30 35.74 7.73
C VAL A 65 -1.62 37.10 7.93
N VAL A 66 -0.41 37.13 8.51
CA VAL A 66 0.34 38.38 8.73
C VAL A 66 0.65 39.06 7.40
N MET A 67 1.11 38.31 6.40
CA MET A 67 1.39 38.84 5.05
C MET A 67 0.14 39.41 4.39
N LEU A 68 -1.01 38.72 4.54
CA LEU A 68 -2.29 39.21 4.04
C LEU A 68 -2.67 40.54 4.71
N GLN A 69 -2.52 40.67 6.03
CA GLN A 69 -2.82 41.90 6.77
C GLN A 69 -1.95 43.08 6.29
N LEU A 70 -0.65 42.85 6.08
CA LEU A 70 0.28 43.89 5.63
C LEU A 70 -0.08 44.43 4.23
N LYS A 71 -0.56 43.57 3.33
CA LYS A 71 -0.94 43.97 1.95
C LYS A 71 -2.42 44.30 1.78
N TYR A 72 -3.25 44.06 2.81
CA TYR A 72 -4.70 44.29 2.78
C TYR A 72 -5.12 45.70 2.30
N PRO A 73 -4.42 46.80 2.66
CA PRO A 73 -4.80 48.14 2.21
C PRO A 73 -4.51 48.40 0.72
N VAL A 74 -3.54 47.68 0.15
CA VAL A 74 -2.97 47.95 -1.19
C VAL A 74 -3.55 47.02 -2.25
N LEU A 75 -4.22 45.94 -1.83
CA LEU A 75 -4.78 44.93 -2.72
C LEU A 75 -6.18 45.33 -3.23
N PRO A 76 -6.51 45.03 -4.49
CA PRO A 76 -7.88 45.12 -4.98
C PRO A 76 -8.84 44.18 -4.23
N ASP A 77 -10.11 44.57 -4.06
CA ASP A 77 -11.08 43.83 -3.22
C ASP A 77 -11.33 42.39 -3.66
N TYR A 78 -11.34 42.12 -4.97
CA TYR A 78 -11.51 40.76 -5.49
C TYR A 78 -10.34 39.84 -5.09
N TYR A 79 -9.11 40.34 -5.07
CA TYR A 79 -7.96 39.56 -4.60
C TYR A 79 -7.99 39.30 -3.10
N LYS A 80 -8.55 40.22 -2.30
CA LYS A 80 -8.72 39.99 -0.85
C LYS A 80 -9.61 38.77 -0.60
N PHE A 81 -10.76 38.73 -1.28
CA PHE A 81 -11.70 37.62 -1.15
C PHE A 81 -11.08 36.29 -1.60
N ILE A 82 -10.37 36.30 -2.74
CA ILE A 82 -9.67 35.12 -3.26
C ILE A 82 -8.62 34.64 -2.26
N LEU A 83 -7.76 35.52 -1.73
CA LEU A 83 -6.70 35.12 -0.80
C LEU A 83 -7.25 34.57 0.53
N VAL A 84 -8.28 35.20 1.10
CA VAL A 84 -8.93 34.68 2.32
C VAL A 84 -9.48 33.29 2.05
N THR A 85 -10.18 33.10 0.94
CA THR A 85 -10.75 31.81 0.55
C THR A 85 -9.65 30.77 0.35
N VAL A 86 -8.55 31.12 -0.33
CA VAL A 86 -7.41 30.24 -0.55
C VAL A 86 -6.75 29.84 0.77
N ILE A 87 -6.53 30.77 1.70
CA ILE A 87 -5.93 30.45 3.01
C ILE A 87 -6.83 29.49 3.79
N VAL A 88 -8.14 29.72 3.82
CA VAL A 88 -9.10 28.84 4.52
C VAL A 88 -9.14 27.45 3.88
N LEU A 89 -9.31 27.39 2.55
CA LEU A 89 -9.35 26.12 1.82
C LEU A 89 -8.04 25.34 1.95
N ALA A 90 -6.89 26.01 1.75
CA ALA A 90 -5.58 25.40 1.91
C ALA A 90 -5.40 24.84 3.32
N SER A 91 -5.88 25.53 4.35
CA SER A 91 -5.78 25.07 5.75
C SER A 91 -6.62 23.82 6.01
N LEU A 92 -7.86 23.79 5.51
CA LEU A 92 -8.76 22.64 5.65
C LEU A 92 -8.22 21.43 4.88
N ILE A 93 -7.82 21.65 3.62
CA ILE A 93 -7.23 20.60 2.78
C ILE A 93 -5.97 20.07 3.44
N GLU A 94 -5.10 20.93 3.96
CA GLU A 94 -3.87 20.53 4.63
C GLU A 94 -4.13 19.66 5.85
N ALA A 95 -5.08 20.05 6.70
CA ALA A 95 -5.43 19.28 7.89
C ALA A 95 -5.93 17.88 7.53
N ILE A 96 -6.84 17.77 6.55
CA ILE A 96 -7.33 16.49 6.06
C ILE A 96 -6.20 15.68 5.42
N ARG A 97 -5.35 16.33 4.63
CA ARG A 97 -4.19 15.71 3.99
C ARG A 97 -3.25 15.12 5.04
N LEU A 98 -2.82 15.90 6.04
CA LEU A 98 -1.95 15.43 7.12
C LEU A 98 -2.56 14.24 7.88
N TYR A 99 -3.87 14.30 8.17
CA TYR A 99 -4.59 13.19 8.80
C TYR A 99 -4.55 11.90 7.96
N LEU A 100 -4.89 11.99 6.67
CA LEU A 100 -4.87 10.84 5.76
C LEU A 100 -3.46 10.30 5.53
N GLY A 101 -2.45 11.17 5.46
CA GLY A 101 -1.05 10.76 5.31
C GLY A 101 -0.55 10.01 6.54
N TYR A 102 -0.91 10.46 7.73
CA TYR A 102 -0.59 9.75 8.97
C TYR A 102 -1.32 8.41 9.04
N MET A 103 -2.64 8.41 8.83
CA MET A 103 -3.48 7.22 8.93
C MET A 103 -3.11 6.16 7.88
N GLY A 104 -3.00 6.57 6.61
CA GLY A 104 -2.70 5.67 5.49
C GLY A 104 -1.30 5.06 5.58
N ASN A 105 -0.32 5.81 6.08
CA ASN A 105 1.05 5.31 6.22
C ASN A 105 1.24 4.41 7.47
N LEU A 106 0.57 4.68 8.60
CA LEU A 106 0.66 3.83 9.79
C LEU A 106 -0.23 2.59 9.73
N GLN A 107 -1.42 2.69 9.13
CA GLN A 107 -2.38 1.59 9.09
C GLN A 107 -2.29 0.76 7.80
N GLU A 108 -1.32 1.05 6.93
CA GLU A 108 -1.17 0.41 5.62
C GLU A 108 -2.46 0.37 4.80
N LYS A 109 -3.30 1.41 4.93
CA LYS A 109 -4.55 1.47 4.19
C LYS A 109 -4.36 2.20 2.87
N VAL A 110 -4.44 1.43 1.79
CA VAL A 110 -4.35 1.89 0.39
C VAL A 110 -5.31 3.05 0.09
N PRO A 111 -6.60 3.02 0.47
CA PRO A 111 -7.52 4.10 0.11
C PRO A 111 -7.16 5.44 0.76
N GLU A 112 -6.74 5.44 2.03
CA GLU A 112 -6.36 6.65 2.77
C GLU A 112 -5.08 7.26 2.20
N LEU A 113 -4.08 6.43 1.87
CA LEU A 113 -2.84 6.92 1.24
C LEU A 113 -3.09 7.42 -0.19
N ALA A 114 -3.98 6.79 -0.94
CA ALA A 114 -4.40 7.29 -2.25
C ALA A 114 -5.11 8.64 -2.11
N GLY A 115 -5.96 8.81 -1.08
CA GLY A 115 -6.58 10.09 -0.75
C GLY A 115 -5.55 11.17 -0.43
N PHE A 116 -4.55 10.87 0.39
CA PHE A 116 -3.41 11.76 0.64
C PHE A 116 -2.72 12.20 -0.66
N TRP A 117 -2.38 11.24 -1.51
CA TRP A 117 -1.68 11.49 -2.77
C TRP A 117 -2.52 12.33 -3.74
N LEU A 118 -3.82 12.01 -3.84
CA LEU A 118 -4.78 12.74 -4.67
C LEU A 118 -4.97 14.18 -4.17
N LEU A 119 -5.19 14.39 -2.88
CA LEU A 119 -5.33 15.74 -2.30
C LEU A 119 -4.05 16.57 -2.53
N SER A 120 -2.87 15.94 -2.40
CA SER A 120 -1.59 16.59 -2.64
C SER A 120 -1.46 17.08 -4.08
N LEU A 121 -1.79 16.23 -5.06
CA LEU A 121 -1.57 16.50 -6.47
C LEU A 121 -2.69 17.34 -7.09
N LEU A 122 -3.95 17.07 -6.74
CA LEU A 122 -5.12 17.68 -7.37
C LEU A 122 -5.54 18.99 -6.71
N LEU A 123 -5.45 19.11 -5.39
CA LEU A 123 -5.90 20.30 -4.68
C LEU A 123 -4.73 21.16 -4.21
N GLN A 124 -3.79 20.56 -3.48
CA GLN A 124 -2.74 21.33 -2.82
C GLN A 124 -1.71 21.90 -3.81
N LEU A 125 -1.34 21.13 -4.84
CA LEU A 125 -0.36 21.56 -5.84
C LEU A 125 -0.89 22.74 -6.69
N PRO A 126 -2.12 22.73 -7.24
CA PRO A 126 -2.65 23.91 -7.94
C PRO A 126 -2.77 25.14 -7.04
N ILE A 127 -3.19 24.96 -5.78
CA ILE A 127 -3.29 26.07 -4.83
C ILE A 127 -1.92 26.70 -4.57
N ILE A 128 -0.89 25.90 -4.28
CA ILE A 128 0.44 26.44 -3.99
C ILE A 128 1.05 27.10 -5.24
N LEU A 129 0.83 26.54 -6.43
CA LEU A 129 1.26 27.15 -7.70
C LEU A 129 0.54 28.48 -7.94
N PHE A 130 -0.77 28.55 -7.68
CA PHE A 130 -1.53 29.79 -7.80
C PHE A 130 -0.96 30.89 -6.92
N VAL A 131 -0.67 30.60 -5.65
CA VAL A 131 -0.12 31.60 -4.73
C VAL A 131 1.33 31.97 -5.08
N LEU A 132 2.09 31.06 -5.68
CA LEU A 132 3.51 31.28 -5.99
C LEU A 132 3.76 32.03 -7.31
N PHE A 133 2.91 31.82 -8.32
CA PHE A 133 3.10 32.35 -9.67
C PHE A 133 2.19 33.53 -10.01
N ASN A 134 1.16 33.81 -9.20
CA ASN A 134 0.26 34.93 -9.48
C ASN A 134 0.88 36.26 -9.04
N GLU A 135 1.49 36.96 -10.00
CA GLU A 135 2.10 38.28 -9.78
C GLU A 135 1.10 39.36 -9.32
N GLY A 136 -0.20 39.18 -9.63
CA GLY A 136 -1.28 40.06 -9.18
C GLY A 136 -1.46 40.12 -7.66
N LEU A 137 -0.91 39.14 -6.93
CA LEU A 137 -0.97 39.07 -5.47
C LEU A 137 0.07 39.94 -4.76
N LYS A 138 0.93 40.65 -5.51
CA LYS A 138 2.06 41.46 -4.99
C LYS A 138 2.85 40.69 -3.92
N ILE A 139 3.31 39.49 -4.30
CA ILE A 139 3.91 38.51 -3.41
C ILE A 139 5.16 39.10 -2.74
N GLN A 140 5.17 39.15 -1.41
CA GLN A 140 6.36 39.61 -0.67
C GLN A 140 7.46 38.53 -0.65
N PRO A 141 8.75 38.89 -0.55
CA PRO A 141 9.84 37.91 -0.52
C PRO A 141 9.69 36.87 0.59
N LEU A 142 9.22 37.28 1.78
CA LEU A 142 9.00 36.37 2.91
C LEU A 142 7.82 35.41 2.64
N GLU A 143 6.70 35.94 2.13
CA GLU A 143 5.55 35.12 1.67
C GLU A 143 6.01 34.07 0.65
N ARG A 144 6.77 34.49 -0.36
CA ARG A 144 7.32 33.60 -1.39
C ARG A 144 8.21 32.52 -0.80
N ALA A 145 9.12 32.86 0.12
CA ALA A 145 10.01 31.88 0.76
C ALA A 145 9.22 30.81 1.51
N VAL A 146 8.20 31.22 2.28
CA VAL A 146 7.34 30.33 3.06
C VAL A 146 6.54 29.39 2.15
N HIS A 147 6.00 29.89 1.03
CA HIS A 147 5.34 29.04 0.03
C HIS A 147 6.29 28.10 -0.71
N ILE A 148 7.53 28.52 -1.00
CA ILE A 148 8.55 27.65 -1.60
C ILE A 148 8.88 26.49 -0.66
N ILE A 149 9.13 26.76 0.62
CA ILE A 149 9.42 25.72 1.61
C ILE A 149 8.26 24.73 1.68
N PHE A 150 7.02 25.23 1.71
CA PHE A 150 5.83 24.39 1.69
C PHE A 150 5.75 23.53 0.41
N ALA A 151 6.02 24.12 -0.75
CA ALA A 151 6.03 23.41 -2.03
C ALA A 151 7.12 22.32 -2.10
N LEU A 152 8.28 22.54 -1.47
CA LEU A 152 9.33 21.53 -1.36
C LEU A 152 8.88 20.34 -0.51
N PHE A 153 8.26 20.60 0.64
CA PHE A 153 7.67 19.53 1.44
C PHE A 153 6.59 18.77 0.66
N LEU A 154 5.71 19.48 -0.04
CA LEU A 154 4.63 18.88 -0.82
C LEU A 154 5.17 17.99 -1.96
N THR A 155 6.15 18.47 -2.73
CA THR A 155 6.73 17.70 -3.83
C THR A 155 7.44 16.44 -3.33
N PHE A 156 8.21 16.55 -2.24
CA PHE A 156 8.82 15.38 -1.60
C PHE A 156 7.77 14.36 -1.14
N GLN A 157 6.69 14.83 -0.50
CA GLN A 157 5.60 13.97 -0.04
C GLN A 157 4.87 13.28 -1.18
N ILE A 158 4.63 13.96 -2.31
CA ILE A 158 4.02 13.36 -3.51
C ILE A 158 4.86 12.19 -4.02
N ILE A 159 6.19 12.37 -4.11
CA ILE A 159 7.11 11.32 -4.58
C ILE A 159 7.11 10.15 -3.59
N ALA A 160 7.30 10.43 -2.29
CA ALA A 160 7.35 9.40 -1.26
C ALA A 160 6.02 8.62 -1.16
N ALA A 161 4.88 9.31 -1.21
CA ALA A 161 3.56 8.69 -1.18
C ALA A 161 3.27 7.88 -2.45
N PHE A 162 3.73 8.31 -3.63
CA PHE A 162 3.63 7.51 -4.84
C PHE A 162 4.40 6.18 -4.72
N LEU A 163 5.63 6.23 -4.18
CA LEU A 163 6.43 5.04 -3.95
C LEU A 163 5.77 4.10 -2.93
N ALA A 164 5.22 4.65 -1.85
CA ALA A 164 4.48 3.88 -0.85
C ALA A 164 3.21 3.25 -1.46
N LEU A 165 2.44 4.00 -2.26
CA LEU A 165 1.25 3.51 -2.92
C LEU A 165 1.55 2.36 -3.89
N LYS A 166 2.60 2.49 -4.72
CA LYS A 166 3.04 1.42 -5.64
C LYS A 166 3.40 0.14 -4.89
N ARG A 167 4.09 0.26 -3.76
CA ARG A 167 4.46 -0.90 -2.92
C ARG A 167 3.22 -1.58 -2.35
N MET A 168 2.27 -0.80 -1.82
CA MET A 168 1.07 -1.34 -1.20
C MET A 168 0.12 -1.99 -2.21
N VAL A 169 -0.03 -1.43 -3.42
CA VAL A 169 -0.83 -2.04 -4.50
C VAL A 169 -0.24 -3.39 -4.92
N ASN A 170 1.09 -3.50 -5.02
CA ASN A 170 1.75 -4.77 -5.33
C ASN A 170 1.51 -5.82 -4.22
N GLN A 171 1.57 -5.41 -2.95
CA GLN A 171 1.27 -6.30 -1.83
C GLN A 171 -0.19 -6.76 -1.84
N LEU A 172 -1.10 -5.85 -2.18
CA LEU A 172 -2.52 -6.16 -2.30
C LEU A 172 -2.76 -7.21 -3.40
N ALA A 173 -2.10 -7.07 -4.56
CA ALA A 173 -2.17 -8.06 -5.64
C ALA A 173 -1.66 -9.44 -5.19
N VAL A 174 -0.52 -9.50 -4.47
CA VAL A 174 0.02 -10.77 -3.94
C VAL A 174 -0.95 -11.42 -2.96
N ARG A 175 -1.56 -10.64 -2.05
CA ARG A 175 -2.54 -11.16 -1.09
C ARG A 175 -3.79 -11.71 -1.77
N PHE A 176 -4.29 -11.03 -2.79
CA PHE A 176 -5.43 -11.52 -3.58
C PHE A 176 -5.09 -12.83 -4.28
N SER A 177 -3.96 -12.91 -4.98
CA SER A 177 -3.55 -14.15 -5.65
C SER A 177 -3.38 -15.30 -4.66
N LEU A 178 -2.73 -15.08 -3.51
CA LEU A 178 -2.59 -16.12 -2.48
C LEU A 178 -3.94 -16.59 -1.93
N ASN A 179 -4.89 -15.67 -1.71
CA ASN A 179 -6.22 -16.01 -1.22
C ASN A 179 -7.04 -16.81 -2.24
N GLU A 180 -6.88 -16.55 -3.54
CA GLU A 180 -7.47 -17.37 -4.60
C GLU A 180 -6.89 -18.79 -4.61
N PHE A 181 -5.56 -18.91 -4.48
CA PHE A 181 -4.90 -20.22 -4.38
C PHE A 181 -5.33 -21.01 -3.14
N ASP A 182 -5.46 -20.37 -1.97
CA ASP A 182 -5.87 -21.06 -0.74
C ASP A 182 -7.33 -21.55 -0.82
N GLN A 183 -8.24 -20.74 -1.36
CA GLN A 183 -9.62 -21.16 -1.64
C GLN A 183 -9.66 -22.36 -2.60
N LEU A 184 -8.85 -22.33 -3.66
CA LEU A 184 -8.74 -23.44 -4.61
C LEU A 184 -8.11 -24.70 -4.00
N ASN A 185 -7.28 -24.59 -2.97
CA ASN A 185 -6.68 -25.75 -2.29
C ASN A 185 -7.64 -26.36 -1.25
N ASN A 186 -8.45 -25.52 -0.60
CA ASN A 186 -9.43 -25.94 0.40
C ASN A 186 -10.71 -26.58 -0.21
N HIS A 187 -11.03 -26.29 -1.47
CA HIS A 187 -12.20 -26.88 -2.17
C HIS A 187 -12.05 -28.35 -2.62
N PRO A 188 -10.94 -28.83 -3.22
CA PRO A 188 -10.82 -30.20 -3.68
C PRO A 188 -10.76 -31.19 -2.51
N THR A 189 -10.06 -30.86 -1.43
CA THR A 189 -9.89 -31.77 -0.29
C THR A 189 -11.19 -32.04 0.48
N SER A 190 -12.08 -31.05 0.61
CA SER A 190 -13.39 -31.27 1.25
C SER A 190 -14.29 -32.19 0.44
N ASP A 191 -14.35 -31.99 -0.89
CA ASP A 191 -15.15 -32.85 -1.75
C ASP A 191 -14.57 -34.26 -1.80
N TYR A 192 -13.27 -34.44 -2.05
CA TYR A 192 -12.64 -35.77 -2.06
C TYR A 192 -12.82 -36.52 -0.73
N LEU A 193 -12.63 -35.86 0.40
CA LEU A 193 -12.81 -36.47 1.72
C LEU A 193 -14.28 -36.83 1.98
N SER A 194 -15.24 -36.04 1.50
CA SER A 194 -16.66 -36.34 1.62
C SER A 194 -17.12 -37.49 0.72
N TRP A 195 -16.59 -37.56 -0.52
CA TRP A 195 -16.82 -38.66 -1.46
C TRP A 195 -16.21 -39.97 -0.94
N GLU A 196 -14.99 -39.91 -0.41
CA GLU A 196 -14.33 -41.07 0.17
C GLU A 196 -15.04 -41.54 1.44
N LYS A 197 -15.46 -40.62 2.32
CA LYS A 197 -16.27 -40.96 3.50
C LYS A 197 -17.62 -41.58 3.14
N LYS A 198 -18.28 -41.10 2.07
CA LYS A 198 -19.50 -41.74 1.52
C LYS A 198 -19.23 -43.15 0.99
N ARG A 199 -18.08 -43.39 0.35
CA ARG A 199 -17.67 -44.72 -0.11
C ARG A 199 -17.35 -45.67 1.03
N VAL A 200 -16.74 -45.18 2.11
CA VAL A 200 -16.40 -45.99 3.29
C VAL A 200 -17.63 -46.30 4.16
N GLN A 201 -18.64 -45.44 4.17
CA GLN A 201 -19.90 -45.65 4.92
C GLN A 201 -20.97 -46.44 4.15
N ALA A 202 -20.82 -46.64 2.84
CA ALA A 202 -21.67 -47.54 2.08
C ALA A 202 -21.19 -48.99 2.27
N PRO A 203 -21.94 -49.86 2.95
CA PRO A 203 -21.57 -51.27 3.05
C PRO A 203 -21.60 -51.87 1.64
N TRP A 204 -20.58 -52.64 1.28
CA TRP A 204 -20.46 -53.36 0.03
C TRP A 204 -21.77 -54.09 -0.32
N ARG A 205 -22.59 -53.50 -1.18
CA ARG A 205 -23.57 -54.27 -1.94
C ARG A 205 -22.80 -54.96 -3.07
N VAL A 206 -22.29 -56.14 -2.75
CA VAL A 206 -21.86 -57.11 -3.74
C VAL A 206 -23.06 -57.42 -4.64
N GLY A 207 -22.89 -57.17 -5.94
CA GLY A 207 -23.76 -57.65 -7.01
C GLY A 207 -24.97 -56.77 -7.33
N GLN A 208 -24.87 -55.97 -8.38
CA GLN A 208 -25.84 -55.93 -9.48
C GLN A 208 -25.30 -55.09 -10.64
N ASN A 209 -24.96 -55.79 -11.72
CA ASN A 209 -24.91 -55.39 -13.13
C ASN A 209 -24.27 -54.03 -13.46
N PHE A 210 -22.96 -54.07 -13.75
CA PHE A 210 -22.40 -53.18 -14.76
C PHE A 210 -23.00 -53.59 -16.11
N GLU A 211 -24.03 -52.88 -16.58
CA GLU A 211 -24.33 -52.84 -18.01
C GLU A 211 -23.23 -51.97 -18.66
N GLU A 212 -22.30 -52.62 -19.36
CA GLU A 212 -21.43 -51.94 -20.31
C GLU A 212 -22.29 -51.19 -21.34
N PRO A 213 -22.03 -49.91 -21.61
CA PRO A 213 -22.64 -49.27 -22.76
C PRO A 213 -22.05 -49.91 -24.02
N SER A 214 -22.89 -50.69 -24.71
CA SER A 214 -22.64 -51.20 -26.07
C SER A 214 -22.19 -50.05 -26.98
N PRO A 215 -21.12 -50.21 -27.79
CA PRO A 215 -20.74 -49.18 -28.75
C PRO A 215 -21.81 -49.14 -29.83
N SER A 216 -22.65 -48.10 -29.81
CA SER A 216 -23.49 -47.78 -30.96
C SER A 216 -22.56 -47.39 -32.11
N ASN A 217 -22.55 -48.21 -33.16
CA ASN A 217 -22.04 -47.82 -34.47
C ASN A 217 -22.83 -46.57 -34.92
N ILE A 218 -22.25 -45.40 -34.69
CA ILE A 218 -22.67 -44.17 -35.32
C ILE A 218 -22.12 -44.24 -36.74
N ASP A 219 -23.04 -44.51 -37.66
CA ASP A 219 -22.84 -44.50 -39.10
C ASP A 219 -22.54 -43.06 -39.56
N TRP A 220 -21.29 -42.79 -39.91
CA TRP A 220 -20.82 -41.46 -40.33
C TRP A 220 -21.09 -41.17 -41.82
N GLU A 221 -21.66 -42.10 -42.58
CA GLU A 221 -21.89 -41.91 -44.04
C GLU A 221 -23.14 -41.08 -44.38
N SER A 222 -24.07 -40.88 -43.46
CA SER A 222 -25.32 -40.13 -43.75
C SER A 222 -25.21 -38.61 -43.61
N ALA A 223 -24.07 -38.07 -43.13
CA ALA A 223 -23.89 -36.63 -42.92
C ALA A 223 -23.22 -35.89 -44.09
N LEU A 224 -22.80 -36.58 -45.14
CA LEU A 224 -22.07 -36.00 -46.29
C LEU A 224 -22.87 -35.91 -47.60
N ARG A 225 -24.20 -36.09 -47.55
CA ARG A 225 -25.09 -35.79 -48.68
C ARG A 225 -26.31 -35.01 -48.24
N ALA A 226 -26.15 -33.69 -48.15
CA ALA A 226 -27.22 -32.70 -48.33
C ALA A 226 -26.59 -31.35 -48.70
#